data_AF-A0A2G5V3D6-F1
#
_entry.id   AF-A0A2G5V3D6-F1
#
_cell.length_a   1.000
_cell.length_b   1.000
_cell.length_c   1.000
_cell.angle_alpha   90.00
_cell.angle_beta   90.00
_cell.angle_gamma   90.00
#
_symmetry.space_group_name_H-M   'P 1'
#
loop_
_entity.id
_entity.type
_entity.pdbx_description
1 polymer ?
#
loop_
_entity_poly.entity_id
_entity_poly.type
_entity_poly.pdbx_seq_one_letter_code
_entity_poly.pdbx_strand_id
1 'polypeptide(L)'
;MLCWAGDTKQLLAQRRFFAPLFKSMIELFLQPGEKCVEAKVQLYKTMRFILRTLFEKNSVDIVNIAEEWLLDGRMKAPTMLSDDEIVNIVDKMGDEIARHLESNISDFPKHRKAAIVMLTSDLLHEDLKSNKKICNHFSKSGVPRILCDELLAISFDWNIVTSVDKAKRVAGVSVAEHISNYKLFVSILTCFTRYAFSESGWIVLSELAVIEILAEMPAFIEPPKELFLKPETVKTKGTAANGYAKVLDLALHFCEQMCSKTKWKKQSYKILLFIQRLGEVFQQLMRAEIQCECLETAKAIVYEISLNDEALVGIIEGDQVLRALKQAEEAKEVKSNARQKYVNVNTTFGAPRQLYSTLQPF
;
A
#
# COMPACT_ATOMS: atom_id res chain seq x y z
N MET A 1 -10.61 -13.04 -23.48
CA MET A 1 -10.66 -11.63 -23.91
C MET A 1 -12.09 -11.34 -24.35
N LEU A 2 -12.90 -10.71 -23.48
CA LEU A 2 -14.19 -10.03 -23.74
C LEU A 2 -14.89 -9.77 -22.37
N CYS A 3 -15.59 -8.63 -22.26
CA CYS A 3 -16.38 -8.11 -21.12
C CYS A 3 -15.66 -7.30 -20.01
N TRP A 4 -15.17 -6.07 -20.32
CA TRP A 4 -14.76 -5.06 -19.31
C TRP A 4 -15.17 -3.61 -19.64
N ALA A 5 -16.04 -3.37 -20.64
CA ALA A 5 -16.38 -2.01 -21.09
C ALA A 5 -17.54 -1.33 -20.33
N GLY A 6 -18.23 -2.04 -19.43
CA GLY A 6 -19.41 -1.52 -18.71
C GLY A 6 -19.07 -0.69 -17.48
N ASP A 7 -18.04 -1.07 -16.73
CA ASP A 7 -17.72 -0.51 -15.41
C ASP A 7 -17.10 0.90 -15.51
N THR A 8 -16.17 1.10 -16.46
CA THR A 8 -15.50 2.38 -16.68
C THR A 8 -16.47 3.49 -17.13
N LYS A 9 -17.48 3.15 -17.95
CA LYS A 9 -18.49 4.14 -18.40
C LYS A 9 -19.40 4.59 -17.26
N GLN A 10 -19.77 3.67 -16.37
CA GLN A 10 -20.57 3.97 -15.19
C GLN A 10 -19.79 4.84 -14.20
N LEU A 11 -18.51 4.53 -13.98
CA LEU A 11 -17.64 5.34 -13.13
C LEU A 11 -17.45 6.76 -13.69
N LEU A 12 -17.20 6.91 -14.99
CA LEU A 12 -17.10 8.23 -15.61
C LEU A 12 -18.38 9.06 -15.46
N ALA A 13 -19.55 8.43 -15.59
CA ALA A 13 -20.83 9.10 -15.36
C ALA A 13 -20.99 9.56 -13.89
N GLN A 14 -20.57 8.74 -12.92
CA GLN A 14 -20.55 9.12 -11.51
C GLN A 14 -19.58 10.27 -11.25
N ARG A 15 -18.36 10.19 -11.79
CA ARG A 15 -17.34 11.24 -11.64
C ARG A 15 -17.82 12.58 -12.19
N ARG A 16 -18.47 12.55 -13.35
CA ARG A 16 -19.14 13.73 -13.94
C ARG A 16 -20.27 14.28 -13.08
N PHE A 17 -21.09 13.40 -12.48
CA PHE A 17 -22.15 13.82 -11.56
C PHE A 17 -21.61 14.52 -10.31
N PHE A 18 -20.50 14.03 -9.74
CA PHE A 18 -19.90 14.59 -8.53
C PHE A 18 -18.95 15.77 -8.78
N ALA A 19 -18.53 16.02 -10.03
CA ALA A 19 -17.56 17.06 -10.35
C ALA A 19 -17.95 18.48 -9.90
N PRO A 20 -19.20 18.96 -10.04
CA PRO A 20 -19.58 20.29 -9.55
C PRO A 20 -19.45 20.43 -8.02
N LEU A 21 -19.82 19.38 -7.28
CA LEU A 21 -19.68 19.33 -5.83
C LEU A 21 -18.20 19.32 -5.42
N PHE A 22 -17.40 18.48 -6.07
CA PHE A 22 -15.96 18.40 -5.82
C PHE A 22 -15.26 19.74 -6.10
N LYS A 23 -15.60 20.40 -7.21
CA LYS A 23 -15.08 21.73 -7.56
C LYS A 23 -15.40 22.75 -6.46
N SER A 24 -16.66 22.81 -6.01
CA SER A 24 -17.08 23.73 -4.94
C SER A 24 -16.32 23.47 -3.65
N MET A 25 -16.00 22.20 -3.37
CA MET A 25 -15.21 21.83 -2.20
C MET A 25 -13.72 22.18 -2.34
N ILE A 26 -13.15 22.10 -3.54
CA ILE A 26 -11.79 22.59 -3.82
C ILE A 26 -11.74 24.11 -3.67
N GLU A 27 -12.72 24.85 -4.19
CA GLU A 27 -12.82 26.30 -4.01
C GLU A 27 -12.93 26.67 -2.53
N LEU A 28 -13.76 25.95 -1.77
CA LEU A 28 -13.84 26.11 -0.32
C LEU A 28 -12.50 25.76 0.34
N PHE A 29 -11.84 24.68 -0.06
CA PHE A 29 -10.53 24.27 0.44
C PHE A 29 -9.47 25.36 0.25
N LEU A 30 -9.46 26.02 -0.92
CA LEU A 30 -8.53 27.10 -1.25
C LEU A 30 -8.93 28.47 -0.71
N GLN A 31 -10.16 28.62 -0.21
CA GLN A 31 -10.68 29.91 0.24
C GLN A 31 -9.77 30.54 1.29
N PRO A 32 -9.34 31.81 1.09
CA PRO A 32 -8.52 32.52 2.06
C PRO A 32 -9.31 32.78 3.34
N GLY A 33 -8.69 32.51 4.50
CA GLY A 33 -9.28 32.71 5.82
C GLY A 33 -8.94 31.60 6.81
N GLU A 34 -8.78 31.95 8.08
CA GLU A 34 -8.56 30.97 9.14
C GLU A 34 -9.86 30.25 9.49
N LYS A 35 -10.01 29.04 8.96
CA LYS A 35 -11.00 28.08 9.47
C LYS A 35 -10.43 27.42 10.72
N CYS A 36 -11.28 27.18 11.71
CA CYS A 36 -10.88 26.38 12.86
C CYS A 36 -10.44 24.97 12.42
N VAL A 37 -9.53 24.36 13.19
CA VAL A 37 -8.91 23.07 12.84
C VAL A 37 -9.96 21.98 12.61
N GLU A 38 -11.03 21.93 13.40
CA GLU A 38 -12.07 20.92 13.25
C GLU A 38 -12.85 21.07 11.93
N ALA A 39 -13.17 22.30 11.51
CA ALA A 39 -13.81 22.56 10.22
C ALA A 39 -12.91 22.15 9.05
N LYS A 40 -11.60 22.40 9.14
CA LYS A 40 -10.62 21.93 8.15
C LYS A 40 -10.57 20.40 8.10
N VAL A 41 -10.49 19.73 9.25
CA VAL A 41 -10.50 18.26 9.33
C VAL A 41 -11.76 17.67 8.71
N GLN A 42 -12.93 18.25 8.99
CA GLN A 42 -14.19 17.78 8.42
C GLN A 42 -14.23 17.98 6.90
N LEU A 43 -13.77 19.13 6.40
CA LEU A 43 -13.63 19.37 4.97
C LEU A 43 -12.74 18.32 4.30
N TYR A 44 -11.57 18.03 4.89
CA TYR A 44 -10.65 17.01 4.35
C TYR A 44 -11.30 15.63 4.32
N LYS A 45 -11.97 15.22 5.40
CA LYS A 45 -12.69 13.94 5.44
C LYS A 45 -13.79 13.85 4.38
N THR A 46 -14.57 14.91 4.19
CA THR A 46 -15.64 14.93 3.17
C THR A 46 -15.06 14.85 1.76
N MET A 47 -14.00 15.61 1.46
CA MET A 47 -13.33 15.57 0.15
C MET A 47 -12.82 14.18 -0.17
N ARG A 48 -12.17 13.55 0.81
CA ARG A 48 -11.69 12.18 0.69
C ARG A 48 -12.80 11.17 0.48
N PHE A 49 -13.91 11.30 1.20
CA PHE A 49 -15.06 10.41 1.03
C PHE A 49 -15.59 10.46 -0.42
N ILE A 50 -15.70 11.66 -1.00
CA ILE A 50 -16.09 11.83 -2.40
C ILE A 50 -15.07 11.17 -3.32
N LEU A 51 -13.79 11.53 -3.20
CA LEU A 51 -12.73 10.98 -4.06
C LEU A 51 -12.68 9.46 -4.03
N ARG A 52 -12.73 8.86 -2.84
CA ARG A 52 -12.66 7.40 -2.70
C ARG A 52 -13.90 6.66 -3.19
N THR A 53 -15.07 7.29 -3.16
CA THR A 53 -16.27 6.74 -3.81
C THR A 53 -16.12 6.71 -5.33
N LEU A 54 -15.24 7.54 -5.87
CA LEU A 54 -14.99 7.75 -7.29
C LEU A 54 -13.71 7.07 -7.81
N PHE A 55 -13.00 6.33 -6.97
CA PHE A 55 -11.85 5.53 -7.41
C PHE A 55 -12.33 4.27 -8.13
N GLU A 56 -11.58 3.84 -9.16
CA GLU A 56 -11.79 2.53 -9.78
C GLU A 56 -11.60 1.46 -8.71
N LYS A 57 -12.67 0.71 -8.41
CA LYS A 57 -12.55 -0.45 -7.53
C LYS A 57 -11.61 -1.44 -8.23
N ASN A 58 -10.40 -1.62 -7.73
CA ASN A 58 -9.63 -2.77 -8.16
C ASN A 58 -10.32 -4.01 -7.59
N SER A 59 -10.30 -5.14 -8.31
CA SER A 59 -10.95 -6.41 -7.93
C SER A 59 -10.39 -7.07 -6.66
N VAL A 60 -9.67 -6.30 -5.82
CA VAL A 60 -9.19 -6.65 -4.48
C VAL A 60 -9.98 -5.87 -3.38
N ASP A 61 -10.81 -4.89 -3.75
CA ASP A 61 -11.43 -3.92 -2.83
C ASP A 61 -12.88 -4.27 -2.49
N ILE A 62 -13.08 -5.36 -1.75
CA ILE A 62 -14.33 -5.57 -0.99
C ILE A 62 -13.99 -5.61 0.50
N VAL A 63 -13.85 -4.44 1.14
CA VAL A 63 -13.76 -4.40 2.60
C VAL A 63 -14.45 -3.17 3.21
N ASN A 64 -14.89 -3.29 4.47
CA ASN A 64 -16.08 -2.76 5.13
C ASN A 64 -15.80 -1.54 6.05
N ILE A 65 -16.86 -0.83 6.45
CA ILE A 65 -16.97 0.64 6.60
C ILE A 65 -16.32 1.28 7.87
N ALA A 66 -15.73 0.56 8.83
CA ALA A 66 -15.43 1.18 10.13
C ALA A 66 -14.02 1.81 10.29
N GLU A 67 -12.93 1.14 9.88
CA GLU A 67 -11.56 1.62 10.13
C GLU A 67 -10.58 1.33 8.96
N GLU A 68 -11.08 0.92 7.80
CA GLU A 68 -10.28 0.57 6.59
C GLU A 68 -9.89 1.78 5.71
N TRP A 69 -10.20 2.99 6.15
CA TRP A 69 -9.93 4.23 5.40
C TRP A 69 -8.45 4.66 5.35
N LEU A 70 -7.55 3.95 6.04
CA LEU A 70 -6.12 4.26 6.17
C LEU A 70 -5.21 3.42 5.25
N LEU A 71 -5.60 2.19 4.92
CA LEU A 71 -4.71 1.18 4.34
C LEU A 71 -4.85 1.02 2.82
N ASP A 72 -5.55 1.94 2.16
CA ASP A 72 -5.93 1.79 0.75
C ASP A 72 -4.94 2.49 -0.21
N GLY A 73 -3.70 2.00 -0.18
CA GLY A 73 -2.60 2.47 -1.04
C GLY A 73 -2.52 1.76 -2.40
N ARG A 74 -3.41 0.80 -2.69
CA ARG A 74 -3.33 -0.08 -3.86
C ARG A 74 -4.11 0.47 -5.04
N MET A 75 -3.48 1.29 -5.87
CA MET A 75 -4.03 1.59 -7.19
C MET A 75 -2.94 1.58 -8.27
N LYS A 76 -3.14 0.76 -9.31
CA LYS A 76 -2.35 0.85 -10.55
C LYS A 76 -2.43 2.28 -11.11
N ALA A 77 -1.33 2.76 -11.68
CA ALA A 77 -1.29 4.02 -12.40
C ALA A 77 -2.41 4.02 -13.48
N PRO A 78 -3.41 4.93 -13.41
CA PRO A 78 -4.61 4.81 -14.23
C PRO A 78 -4.39 5.23 -15.68
N THR A 79 -5.17 4.64 -16.57
CA THR A 79 -5.26 5.01 -17.99
C THR A 79 -5.75 6.46 -18.12
N MET A 80 -5.05 7.29 -18.89
CA MET A 80 -5.44 8.68 -19.12
C MET A 80 -6.80 8.77 -19.82
N LEU A 81 -7.77 9.44 -19.19
CA LEU A 81 -9.04 9.79 -19.80
C LEU A 81 -9.12 11.31 -19.86
N SER A 82 -8.97 11.90 -21.05
CA SER A 82 -9.06 13.36 -21.28
C SER A 82 -10.40 13.95 -20.84
N ASP A 83 -11.44 13.13 -20.74
CA ASP A 83 -12.82 13.53 -20.50
C ASP A 83 -13.22 13.48 -19.01
N ASP A 84 -12.27 13.17 -18.11
CA ASP A 84 -12.52 13.08 -16.67
C ASP A 84 -12.53 14.45 -15.99
N GLU A 85 -13.72 14.96 -15.66
CA GLU A 85 -13.90 16.28 -15.05
C GLU A 85 -13.22 16.41 -13.68
N ILE A 86 -13.11 15.34 -12.87
CA ILE A 86 -12.44 15.39 -11.56
C ILE A 86 -10.94 15.60 -11.76
N VAL A 87 -10.33 14.85 -12.67
CA VAL A 87 -8.90 14.99 -13.03
C VAL A 87 -8.63 16.38 -13.57
N ASN A 88 -9.50 16.89 -14.45
CA ASN A 88 -9.38 18.23 -15.02
C ASN A 88 -9.48 19.34 -13.96
N ILE A 89 -10.31 19.18 -12.92
CA ILE A 89 -10.36 20.12 -11.79
C ILE A 89 -9.03 20.13 -11.04
N VAL A 90 -8.50 18.95 -10.69
CA VAL A 90 -7.22 18.82 -9.99
C VAL A 90 -6.07 19.40 -10.82
N ASP A 91 -6.04 19.12 -12.12
CA ASP A 91 -5.00 19.64 -13.03
C ASP A 91 -5.06 21.16 -13.17
N LYS A 92 -6.26 21.73 -13.33
CA LYS A 92 -6.44 23.17 -13.48
C LYS A 92 -6.02 23.94 -12.22
N MET A 93 -6.33 23.38 -11.04
CA MET A 93 -6.10 24.03 -9.74
C MET A 93 -4.84 23.54 -9.02
N GLY A 94 -4.05 22.67 -9.66
CA GLY A 94 -2.97 21.92 -9.03
C GLY A 94 -1.92 22.78 -8.31
N ASP A 95 -1.53 23.93 -8.88
CA ASP A 95 -0.53 24.82 -8.28
C ASP A 95 -1.04 25.53 -7.01
N GLU A 96 -2.34 25.85 -6.95
CA GLU A 96 -2.97 26.43 -5.76
C GLU A 96 -3.20 25.36 -4.70
N ILE A 97 -3.65 24.17 -5.11
CA ILE A 97 -3.79 23.00 -4.24
C ILE A 97 -2.45 22.68 -3.59
N ALA A 98 -1.37 22.57 -4.37
CA ALA A 98 -0.06 22.19 -3.86
C ALA A 98 0.48 23.19 -2.82
N ARG A 99 0.35 24.50 -3.09
CA ARG A 99 0.74 25.56 -2.13
C ARG A 99 -0.10 25.51 -0.85
N HIS A 100 -1.41 25.28 -0.97
CA HIS A 100 -2.28 25.15 0.20
C HIS A 100 -1.93 23.92 1.03
N LEU A 101 -1.66 22.78 0.39
CA LEU A 101 -1.25 21.54 1.05
C LEU A 101 0.10 21.72 1.76
N GLU A 102 1.08 22.37 1.11
CA GLU A 102 2.39 22.64 1.70
C GLU A 102 2.30 23.41 3.02
N SER A 103 1.60 24.55 3.03
CA SER A 103 1.42 25.33 4.26
C SER A 103 0.66 24.54 5.31
N ASN A 104 -0.45 23.89 4.94
CA ASN A 104 -1.25 23.17 5.94
C ASN A 104 -0.51 21.94 6.48
N ILE A 105 0.24 21.17 5.69
CA ILE A 105 1.02 20.02 6.20
C ILE A 105 2.09 20.48 7.18
N SER A 106 2.73 21.61 6.90
CA SER A 106 3.76 22.20 7.76
C SER A 106 3.16 22.66 9.09
N ASP A 107 2.04 23.39 9.04
CA ASP A 107 1.48 24.09 10.21
C ASP A 107 0.42 23.30 10.97
N PHE A 108 -0.14 22.21 10.41
CA PHE A 108 -1.22 21.47 11.08
C PHE A 108 -0.75 20.83 12.39
N PRO A 109 -1.58 20.85 13.44
CA PRO A 109 -1.27 20.11 14.67
C PRO A 109 -1.02 18.62 14.38
N LYS A 110 0.09 18.09 14.88
CA LYS A 110 0.52 16.68 14.67
C LYS A 110 -0.64 15.70 14.88
N HIS A 111 -1.38 15.86 15.96
CA HIS A 111 -2.48 14.97 16.33
C HIS A 111 -3.70 14.98 15.38
N ARG A 112 -3.76 15.92 14.43
CA ARG A 112 -4.78 16.00 13.37
C ARG A 112 -4.19 15.91 11.94
N LYS A 113 -2.86 15.90 11.80
CA LYS A 113 -2.14 15.97 10.52
C LYS A 113 -2.45 14.79 9.59
N ALA A 114 -2.81 13.63 10.14
CA ALA A 114 -3.24 12.47 9.37
C ALA A 114 -4.37 12.78 8.35
N ALA A 115 -5.31 13.67 8.70
CA ALA A 115 -6.43 14.00 7.81
C ALA A 115 -5.97 14.72 6.53
N ILE A 116 -5.05 15.68 6.65
CA ILE A 116 -4.54 16.43 5.49
C ILE A 116 -3.55 15.60 4.68
N VAL A 117 -2.73 14.77 5.32
CA VAL A 117 -1.80 13.85 4.62
C VAL A 117 -2.59 12.83 3.79
N MET A 118 -3.68 12.30 4.30
CA MET A 118 -4.50 11.39 3.50
C MET A 118 -5.26 12.09 2.38
N LEU A 119 -5.74 13.32 2.58
CA LEU A 119 -6.34 14.09 1.48
C LEU A 119 -5.31 14.35 0.39
N THR A 120 -4.09 14.69 0.79
CA THR A 120 -2.94 14.83 -0.12
C THR A 120 -2.74 13.56 -0.93
N SER A 121 -2.71 12.40 -0.28
CA SER A 121 -2.62 11.11 -0.97
C SER A 121 -3.76 10.90 -1.98
N ASP A 122 -5.00 11.23 -1.62
CA ASP A 122 -6.17 11.12 -2.52
C ASP A 122 -6.11 12.12 -3.70
N LEU A 123 -5.55 13.31 -3.50
CA LEU A 123 -5.32 14.29 -4.57
C LEU A 123 -4.15 13.90 -5.47
N LEU A 124 -3.06 13.34 -4.92
CA LEU A 124 -1.94 12.80 -5.70
C LEU A 124 -2.42 11.68 -6.63
N HIS A 125 -3.37 10.85 -6.17
CA HIS A 125 -3.97 9.82 -7.02
C HIS A 125 -4.60 10.39 -8.29
N GLU A 126 -5.31 11.51 -8.18
CA GLU A 126 -5.91 12.20 -9.33
C GLU A 126 -4.87 12.98 -10.15
N ASP A 127 -3.90 13.62 -9.49
CA ASP A 127 -2.80 14.37 -10.13
C ASP A 127 -1.89 13.48 -10.99
N LEU A 128 -1.70 12.21 -10.61
CA LEU A 128 -0.95 11.22 -11.39
C LEU A 128 -1.57 10.95 -12.77
N LYS A 129 -2.89 11.17 -12.92
CA LYS A 129 -3.65 11.01 -14.16
C LYS A 129 -3.58 12.24 -15.06
N SER A 130 -2.85 13.29 -14.67
CA SER A 130 -2.73 14.54 -15.42
C SER A 130 -1.26 15.00 -15.53
N ASN A 131 -1.01 16.32 -15.49
CA ASN A 131 0.30 16.95 -15.61
C ASN A 131 1.15 16.84 -14.34
N LYS A 132 0.67 16.17 -13.28
CA LYS A 132 1.43 15.86 -12.07
C LYS A 132 1.94 17.13 -11.35
N LYS A 133 1.14 18.20 -11.36
CA LYS A 133 1.54 19.52 -10.85
C LYS A 133 1.81 19.46 -9.34
N ILE A 134 0.97 18.74 -8.59
CA ILE A 134 1.16 18.59 -7.14
C ILE A 134 2.44 17.80 -6.88
N CYS A 135 2.65 16.69 -7.59
CA CYS A 135 3.87 15.89 -7.47
C CYS A 135 5.15 16.72 -7.74
N ASN A 136 5.13 17.54 -8.79
CA ASN A 136 6.26 18.37 -9.23
C ASN A 136 6.50 19.58 -8.33
N HIS A 137 5.45 20.09 -7.67
CA HIS A 137 5.60 21.12 -6.64
C HIS A 137 6.25 20.52 -5.39
N PHE A 138 5.79 19.35 -4.96
CA PHE A 138 6.31 18.67 -3.77
C PHE A 138 7.80 18.30 -3.90
N SER A 139 8.29 18.03 -5.11
CA SER A 139 9.70 17.73 -5.30
C SER A 139 10.64 18.92 -5.12
N LYS A 140 10.07 20.13 -5.05
CA LYS A 140 10.77 21.38 -4.82
C LYS A 140 10.42 22.00 -3.46
N SER A 141 9.54 21.36 -2.69
CA SER A 141 9.05 21.86 -1.40
C SER A 141 9.66 21.11 -0.23
N GLY A 142 9.42 21.63 0.98
CA GLY A 142 9.83 20.96 2.23
C GLY A 142 8.94 19.78 2.65
N VAL A 143 7.81 19.54 1.96
CA VAL A 143 6.77 18.59 2.42
C VAL A 143 7.31 17.17 2.60
N PRO A 144 8.01 16.55 1.63
CA PRO A 144 8.48 15.18 1.79
C PRO A 144 9.44 15.03 2.98
N ARG A 145 10.27 16.04 3.23
CA ARG A 145 11.19 16.07 4.38
C ARG A 145 10.45 16.19 5.70
N ILE A 146 9.47 17.10 5.79
CA ILE A 146 8.62 17.23 6.99
C ILE A 146 7.95 15.89 7.31
N LEU A 147 7.43 15.18 6.31
CA LEU A 147 6.80 13.87 6.53
C LEU A 147 7.81 12.80 6.98
N CYS A 148 9.07 12.84 6.51
CA CYS A 148 10.12 11.97 7.03
C CYS A 148 10.47 12.28 8.49
N ASP A 149 10.56 13.56 8.85
CA ASP A 149 10.80 13.99 10.23
C ASP A 149 9.66 13.53 11.16
N GLU A 150 8.41 13.58 10.68
CA GLU A 150 7.26 13.02 11.39
C GLU A 150 7.34 11.50 11.56
N LEU A 151 7.77 10.74 10.53
CA LEU A 151 8.00 9.29 10.66
C LEU A 151 9.01 8.96 11.76
N LEU A 152 10.14 9.67 11.77
CA LEU A 152 11.19 9.48 12.77
C LEU A 152 10.72 9.82 14.19
N ALA A 153 9.76 10.74 14.32
CA ALA A 153 9.19 11.16 15.60
C ALA A 153 7.93 10.38 16.01
N ILE A 154 7.52 9.35 15.27
CA ILE A 154 6.34 8.54 15.60
C ILE A 154 6.72 7.38 16.52
N SER A 155 5.95 7.24 17.60
CA SER A 155 5.94 6.06 18.45
C SER A 155 4.51 5.66 18.76
N PHE A 156 4.21 4.37 18.66
CA PHE A 156 2.93 3.79 19.08
C PHE A 156 3.11 2.33 19.51
N ASP A 157 2.10 1.76 20.18
CA ASP A 157 2.11 0.36 20.64
C ASP A 157 1.01 -0.37 19.87
N TRP A 158 1.38 -1.47 19.21
CA TRP A 158 0.47 -2.30 18.43
C TRP A 158 -0.76 -2.74 19.22
N ASN A 159 -0.60 -3.14 20.48
CA ASN A 159 -1.71 -3.60 21.31
C ASN A 159 -2.69 -2.47 21.62
N ILE A 160 -2.21 -1.24 21.79
CA ILE A 160 -3.07 -0.08 22.06
C ILE A 160 -3.87 0.28 20.81
N VAL A 161 -3.21 0.37 19.65
CA VAL A 161 -3.81 0.90 18.43
C VAL A 161 -4.71 -0.09 17.69
N THR A 162 -4.57 -1.39 17.96
CA THR A 162 -5.45 -2.42 17.41
C THR A 162 -6.53 -2.89 18.39
N SER A 163 -6.43 -2.58 19.69
CA SER A 163 -7.41 -3.04 20.67
C SER A 163 -8.84 -2.59 20.32
N VAL A 164 -9.75 -3.56 20.24
CA VAL A 164 -11.19 -3.33 20.07
C VAL A 164 -11.78 -2.69 21.33
N ASP A 165 -11.25 -3.05 22.50
CA ASP A 165 -11.62 -2.49 23.80
C ASP A 165 -10.83 -1.20 24.07
N LYS A 166 -11.29 -0.09 23.49
CA LYS A 166 -10.79 1.29 23.73
C LYS A 166 -10.86 1.75 25.21
N ALA A 167 -11.23 0.88 26.15
CA ALA A 167 -11.54 1.15 27.55
C ALA A 167 -10.59 0.53 28.59
N LYS A 168 -9.66 -0.37 28.21
CA LYS A 168 -8.70 -0.92 29.18
C LYS A 168 -7.45 -0.04 29.28
N ARG A 169 -7.50 0.87 30.26
CA ARG A 169 -6.50 1.89 30.57
C ARG A 169 -5.13 1.25 30.88
N VAL A 170 -4.21 1.31 29.92
CA VAL A 170 -2.77 1.20 30.19
C VAL A 170 -2.36 2.50 30.88
N ALA A 171 -1.93 2.43 32.12
CA ALA A 171 -1.55 3.59 32.92
C ALA A 171 -0.28 4.24 32.36
N GLY A 172 -0.32 5.54 32.06
CA GLY A 172 0.87 6.39 31.90
C GLY A 172 1.06 7.09 30.54
N VAL A 173 0.43 6.63 29.45
CA VAL A 173 0.55 7.26 28.12
C VAL A 173 -0.83 7.53 27.54
N SER A 174 -1.03 8.68 26.89
CA SER A 174 -2.35 9.01 26.35
C SER A 174 -2.69 8.09 25.18
N VAL A 175 -3.71 7.23 25.34
CA VAL A 175 -4.21 6.33 24.27
C VAL A 175 -4.50 7.12 22.97
N ALA A 176 -4.95 8.37 23.11
CA ALA A 176 -5.19 9.27 21.99
C ALA A 176 -3.94 9.57 21.17
N GLU A 177 -2.77 9.71 21.81
CA GLU A 177 -1.50 9.95 21.13
C GLU A 177 -1.05 8.72 20.33
N HIS A 178 -1.08 7.52 20.92
CA HIS A 178 -0.77 6.28 20.20
C HIS A 178 -1.67 6.12 18.96
N ILE A 179 -2.97 6.32 19.11
CA ILE A 179 -3.93 6.25 17.99
C ILE A 179 -3.63 7.32 16.94
N SER A 180 -3.29 8.53 17.36
CA SER A 180 -3.01 9.61 16.42
C SER A 180 -1.70 9.40 15.66
N ASN A 181 -0.64 8.97 16.35
CA ASN A 181 0.64 8.60 15.77
C ASN A 181 0.50 7.44 14.78
N TYR A 182 -0.24 6.40 15.13
CA TYR A 182 -0.55 5.29 14.21
C TYR A 182 -1.30 5.77 12.96
N LYS A 183 -2.31 6.63 13.13
CA LYS A 183 -3.03 7.21 11.99
C LYS A 183 -2.11 8.03 11.10
N LEU A 184 -1.24 8.85 11.67
CA LEU A 184 -0.29 9.66 10.92
C LEU A 184 0.72 8.79 10.19
N PHE A 185 1.25 7.75 10.84
CA PHE A 185 2.18 6.78 10.25
C PHE A 185 1.63 6.15 8.98
N VAL A 186 0.45 5.54 9.09
CA VAL A 186 -0.21 4.90 7.95
C VAL A 186 -0.56 5.93 6.88
N SER A 187 -0.92 7.16 7.28
CA SER A 187 -1.20 8.23 6.32
C SER A 187 0.03 8.62 5.50
N ILE A 188 1.19 8.74 6.14
CA ILE A 188 2.45 9.07 5.48
C ILE A 188 2.85 7.95 4.53
N LEU A 189 2.81 6.68 4.98
CA LEU A 189 3.12 5.54 4.13
C LEU A 189 2.23 5.52 2.89
N THR A 190 0.91 5.64 3.03
CA THR A 190 -0.01 5.69 1.90
C THR A 190 0.28 6.86 0.96
N CYS A 191 0.62 8.04 1.51
CA CYS A 191 0.99 9.20 0.72
C CYS A 191 2.30 8.97 -0.06
N PHE A 192 3.32 8.38 0.57
CA PHE A 192 4.60 8.07 -0.05
C PHE A 192 4.47 7.01 -1.14
N THR A 193 3.70 5.93 -0.90
CA THR A 193 3.39 4.92 -1.93
C THR A 193 2.80 5.56 -3.17
N ARG A 194 1.81 6.46 -3.01
CA ARG A 194 1.21 7.15 -4.17
C ARG A 194 2.17 8.14 -4.81
N TYR A 195 2.92 8.90 -4.02
CA TYR A 195 3.87 9.86 -4.55
C TYR A 195 4.98 9.20 -5.39
N ALA A 196 5.43 8.01 -4.98
CA ALA A 196 6.43 7.20 -5.69
C ALA A 196 6.00 6.75 -7.09
N PHE A 197 4.70 6.78 -7.44
CA PHE A 197 4.26 6.52 -8.82
C PHE A 197 4.70 7.63 -9.79
N SER A 198 4.96 8.84 -9.30
CA SER A 198 5.55 9.91 -10.10
C SER A 198 7.07 9.78 -10.14
N GLU A 199 7.71 10.16 -11.25
CA GLU A 199 9.18 10.16 -11.34
C GLU A 199 9.80 11.14 -10.33
N SER A 200 9.21 12.32 -10.18
CA SER A 200 9.67 13.32 -9.22
C SER A 200 9.58 12.83 -7.77
N GLY A 201 8.48 12.17 -7.40
CA GLY A 201 8.35 11.57 -6.08
C GLY A 201 9.28 10.39 -5.84
N TRP A 202 9.47 9.52 -6.84
CA TRP A 202 10.43 8.43 -6.75
C TRP A 202 11.86 8.93 -6.47
N ILE A 203 12.29 9.98 -7.17
CA ILE A 203 13.61 10.59 -6.99
C ILE A 203 13.74 11.14 -5.56
N VAL A 204 12.78 11.95 -5.12
CA VAL A 204 12.85 12.61 -3.81
C VAL A 204 12.83 11.60 -2.66
N LEU A 205 11.94 10.59 -2.72
CA LEU A 205 11.85 9.56 -1.68
C LEU A 205 13.10 8.65 -1.66
N SER A 206 13.74 8.46 -2.82
CA SER A 206 15.04 7.80 -2.92
C SER A 206 16.16 8.59 -2.25
N GLU A 207 16.20 9.92 -2.48
CA GLU A 207 17.21 10.83 -1.92
C GLU A 207 17.04 11.01 -0.40
N LEU A 208 15.80 10.98 0.08
CA LEU A 208 15.47 11.02 1.51
C LEU A 208 15.66 9.67 2.23
N ALA A 209 16.12 8.63 1.52
CA ALA A 209 16.42 7.33 2.10
C ALA A 209 15.23 6.72 2.88
N VAL A 210 14.01 6.86 2.34
CA VAL A 210 12.79 6.45 3.04
C VAL A 210 12.80 4.96 3.37
N ILE A 211 13.32 4.10 2.48
CA ILE A 211 13.40 2.65 2.73
C ILE A 211 14.27 2.37 3.97
N GLU A 212 15.39 3.07 4.10
CA GLU A 212 16.29 2.96 5.25
C GLU A 212 15.65 3.50 6.53
N ILE A 213 14.90 4.60 6.44
CA ILE A 213 14.08 5.08 7.58
C ILE A 213 13.15 3.96 8.04
N LEU A 214 12.35 3.37 7.13
CA LEU A 214 11.41 2.30 7.47
C LEU A 214 12.12 1.08 8.07
N ALA A 215 13.33 0.73 7.59
CA ALA A 215 14.10 -0.40 8.11
C ALA A 215 14.55 -0.26 9.57
N GLU A 216 14.65 0.97 10.07
CA GLU A 216 15.06 1.27 11.45
C GLU A 216 13.88 1.64 12.36
N MET A 217 12.66 1.74 11.84
CA MET A 217 11.50 2.16 12.64
C MET A 217 11.06 1.07 13.63
N PRO A 218 10.82 1.40 14.92
CA PRO A 218 10.27 0.48 15.92
C PRO A 218 8.99 -0.21 15.46
N ALA A 219 8.16 0.48 14.67
CA ALA A 219 6.94 -0.08 14.09
C ALA A 219 7.17 -1.39 13.32
N PHE A 220 8.36 -1.59 12.74
CA PHE A 220 8.72 -2.79 11.97
C PHE A 220 9.74 -3.69 12.67
N ILE A 221 10.70 -3.12 13.40
CA ILE A 221 11.73 -3.93 14.10
C ILE A 221 11.25 -4.50 15.44
N GLU A 222 10.12 -4.03 15.97
CA GLU A 222 9.46 -4.56 17.17
C GLU A 222 8.08 -5.15 16.82
N PRO A 223 8.02 -6.27 16.06
CA PRO A 223 6.76 -6.93 15.73
C PRO A 223 6.00 -7.37 16.99
N PRO A 224 4.65 -7.36 16.97
CA PRO A 224 3.85 -7.77 18.12
C PRO A 224 4.11 -9.24 18.46
N LYS A 225 4.35 -9.54 19.74
CA LYS A 225 4.61 -10.91 20.24
C LYS A 225 3.53 -11.92 19.81
N GLU A 226 2.29 -11.46 19.70
CA GLU A 226 1.14 -12.25 19.23
C GLU A 226 1.41 -12.92 17.87
N LEU A 227 2.14 -12.26 16.96
CA LEU A 227 2.47 -12.81 15.64
C LEU A 227 3.32 -14.09 15.72
N PHE A 228 4.18 -14.21 16.74
CA PHE A 228 5.03 -15.39 16.93
C PHE A 228 4.34 -16.49 17.72
N LEU A 229 3.52 -16.11 18.71
CA LEU A 229 2.84 -17.07 19.56
C LEU A 229 1.59 -17.67 18.89
N LYS A 230 0.88 -16.87 18.09
CA LYS A 230 -0.38 -17.22 17.42
C LYS A 230 -0.44 -16.64 16.00
N PRO A 231 0.39 -17.13 15.06
CA PRO A 231 0.52 -16.57 13.71
C PRO A 231 -0.81 -16.47 12.94
N GLU A 232 -1.77 -17.35 13.23
CA GLU A 232 -3.11 -17.35 12.62
C GLU A 232 -3.90 -16.07 12.89
N THR A 233 -3.59 -15.35 13.98
CA THR A 233 -4.24 -14.09 14.36
C THR A 233 -3.96 -12.95 13.38
N VAL A 234 -2.97 -13.09 12.49
CA VAL A 234 -2.73 -12.18 11.36
C VAL A 234 -3.98 -12.05 10.46
N LYS A 235 -4.85 -13.06 10.43
CA LYS A 235 -6.12 -13.03 9.67
C LYS A 235 -7.29 -12.46 10.47
N THR A 236 -7.15 -12.31 11.78
CA THR A 236 -8.23 -11.91 12.68
C THR A 236 -8.24 -10.40 12.85
N LYS A 237 -9.28 -9.72 12.36
CA LYS A 237 -9.40 -8.26 12.51
C LYS A 237 -9.39 -7.84 13.98
N GLY A 238 -8.69 -6.74 14.28
CA GLY A 238 -8.60 -6.17 15.64
C GLY A 238 -7.51 -6.79 16.52
N THR A 239 -6.71 -7.72 16.00
CA THR A 239 -5.50 -8.21 16.69
C THR A 239 -4.30 -7.34 16.35
N ALA A 240 -3.28 -7.37 17.23
CA ALA A 240 -2.04 -6.64 17.00
C ALA A 240 -1.31 -7.21 15.77
N ALA A 241 -1.32 -8.54 15.64
CA ALA A 241 -0.74 -9.24 14.50
C ALA A 241 -1.39 -8.86 13.17
N ASN A 242 -2.72 -8.71 13.12
CA ASN A 242 -3.43 -8.26 11.91
C ASN A 242 -3.09 -6.81 11.56
N GLY A 243 -3.08 -5.90 12.54
CA GLY A 243 -2.70 -4.50 12.30
C GLY A 243 -1.29 -4.37 11.75
N TYR A 244 -0.33 -5.05 12.39
CA TYR A 244 1.06 -5.10 11.94
C TYR A 244 1.18 -5.63 10.51
N ALA A 245 0.56 -6.77 10.20
CA ALA A 245 0.66 -7.39 8.88
C ALA A 245 0.10 -6.50 7.77
N LYS A 246 -1.00 -5.77 8.01
CA LYS A 246 -1.56 -4.83 7.02
C LYS A 246 -0.64 -3.63 6.76
N VAL A 247 -0.01 -3.09 7.81
CA VAL A 247 0.91 -1.96 7.64
C VAL A 247 2.22 -2.40 7.00
N LEU A 248 2.71 -3.60 7.34
CA LEU A 248 3.83 -4.21 6.65
C LEU A 248 3.54 -4.41 5.17
N ASP A 249 2.36 -4.91 4.84
CA ASP A 249 1.95 -5.04 3.44
C ASP A 249 1.97 -3.68 2.70
N LEU A 250 1.46 -2.61 3.31
CA LEU A 250 1.52 -1.26 2.74
C LEU A 250 2.97 -0.79 2.50
N ALA A 251 3.88 -1.07 3.43
CA ALA A 251 5.30 -0.75 3.27
C ALA A 251 5.99 -1.58 2.17
N LEU A 252 5.57 -2.84 1.99
CA LEU A 252 6.05 -3.67 0.88
C LEU A 252 5.54 -3.16 -0.46
N HIS A 253 4.30 -2.68 -0.54
CA HIS A 253 3.80 -2.01 -1.74
C HIS A 253 4.57 -0.71 -2.05
N PHE A 254 4.95 0.06 -1.02
CA PHE A 254 5.88 1.18 -1.22
C PHE A 254 7.19 0.70 -1.84
N CYS A 255 7.78 -0.39 -1.32
CA CYS A 255 9.00 -0.97 -1.87
C CYS A 255 8.82 -1.43 -3.33
N GLU A 256 7.71 -2.08 -3.66
CA GLU A 256 7.37 -2.47 -5.03
C GLU A 256 7.32 -1.24 -5.97
N GLN A 257 6.70 -0.14 -5.52
CA GLN A 257 6.69 1.09 -6.32
C GLN A 257 8.08 1.68 -6.51
N MET A 258 8.94 1.61 -5.49
CA MET A 258 10.34 2.00 -5.61
C MET A 258 11.12 1.08 -6.57
N CYS A 259 10.65 -0.14 -6.82
CA CYS A 259 11.18 -1.06 -7.82
C CYS A 259 10.64 -0.86 -9.26
N SER A 260 9.64 0.00 -9.47
CA SER A 260 8.93 0.10 -10.76
C SER A 260 9.56 1.06 -11.80
N LYS A 261 10.59 1.84 -11.43
CA LYS A 261 11.14 2.95 -12.24
C LYS A 261 12.49 2.63 -12.86
N THR A 262 12.87 3.35 -13.92
CA THR A 262 14.07 3.05 -14.75
C THR A 262 15.40 2.92 -14.01
N LYS A 263 15.53 3.46 -12.80
CA LYS A 263 16.73 3.38 -11.94
C LYS A 263 16.54 2.52 -10.68
N TRP A 264 15.54 1.63 -10.70
CA TRP A 264 15.15 0.79 -9.57
C TRP A 264 16.28 -0.07 -8.99
N LYS A 265 17.27 -0.47 -9.80
CA LYS A 265 18.45 -1.22 -9.34
C LYS A 265 19.26 -0.52 -8.23
N LYS A 266 19.09 0.79 -8.06
CA LYS A 266 19.68 1.53 -6.93
C LYS A 266 18.95 1.29 -5.60
N GLN A 267 17.68 0.88 -5.67
CA GLN A 267 16.81 0.65 -4.52
C GLN A 267 16.62 -0.84 -4.22
N SER A 268 16.74 -1.73 -5.21
CA SER A 268 16.57 -3.17 -5.08
C SER A 268 17.36 -3.75 -3.90
N TYR A 269 18.64 -3.40 -3.75
CA TYR A 269 19.46 -3.85 -2.63
C TYR A 269 18.92 -3.39 -1.27
N LYS A 270 18.53 -2.11 -1.15
CA LYS A 270 17.97 -1.54 0.09
C LYS A 270 16.65 -2.21 0.47
N ILE A 271 15.83 -2.53 -0.53
CA ILE A 271 14.56 -3.26 -0.35
C ILE A 271 14.83 -4.69 0.13
N LEU A 272 15.80 -5.39 -0.44
CA LEU A 272 16.19 -6.72 0.04
C LEU A 272 16.68 -6.67 1.49
N LEU A 273 17.48 -5.66 1.87
CA LEU A 273 17.91 -5.47 3.26
C LEU A 273 16.72 -5.23 4.19
N PHE A 274 15.74 -4.43 3.77
CA PHE A 274 14.50 -4.22 4.54
C PHE A 274 13.74 -5.55 4.74
N ILE A 275 13.54 -6.33 3.68
CA ILE A 275 12.85 -7.64 3.75
C ILE A 275 13.64 -8.62 4.62
N GLN A 276 14.97 -8.67 4.47
CA GLN A 276 15.85 -9.53 5.25
C GLN A 276 15.77 -9.21 6.74
N ARG A 277 15.69 -7.93 7.11
CA ARG A 277 15.57 -7.49 8.50
C ARG A 277 14.26 -7.94 9.15
N LEU A 278 13.22 -8.16 8.35
CA LEU A 278 11.95 -8.73 8.77
C LEU A 278 11.94 -10.27 8.71
N GLY A 279 13.13 -10.88 8.63
CA GLY A 279 13.29 -12.29 8.37
C GLY A 279 12.59 -13.20 9.37
N GLU A 280 12.59 -12.86 10.65
CA GLU A 280 11.90 -13.64 11.68
C GLU A 280 10.38 -13.68 11.47
N VAL A 281 9.79 -12.55 11.06
CA VAL A 281 8.35 -12.45 10.74
C VAL A 281 8.02 -13.36 9.57
N PHE A 282 8.75 -13.26 8.47
CA PHE A 282 8.48 -14.07 7.28
C PHE A 282 8.76 -15.56 7.51
N GLN A 283 9.83 -15.91 8.21
CA GLN A 283 10.09 -17.30 8.60
C GLN A 283 8.95 -17.87 9.44
N GLN A 284 8.45 -17.11 10.42
CA GLN A 284 7.35 -17.57 11.25
C GLN A 284 6.07 -17.79 10.45
N LEU A 285 5.71 -16.84 9.58
CA LEU A 285 4.53 -16.96 8.73
C LEU A 285 4.63 -18.14 7.75
N MET A 286 5.81 -18.38 7.18
CA MET A 286 6.06 -19.52 6.30
C MET A 286 6.00 -20.85 7.07
N ARG A 287 6.63 -20.95 8.24
CA ARG A 287 6.62 -22.17 9.08
C ARG A 287 5.21 -22.52 9.56
N ALA A 288 4.41 -21.52 9.87
CA ALA A 288 3.01 -21.70 10.28
C ALA A 288 2.04 -21.80 9.09
N GLU A 289 2.55 -21.82 7.84
CA GLU A 289 1.77 -21.92 6.59
C GLU A 289 0.66 -20.85 6.46
N ILE A 290 0.90 -19.66 7.02
CA ILE A 290 -0.07 -18.55 7.01
C ILE A 290 -0.02 -17.83 5.67
N GLN A 291 -1.05 -18.04 4.86
CA GLN A 291 -1.29 -17.23 3.66
C GLN A 291 -1.83 -15.85 4.06
N CYS A 292 -1.05 -14.80 3.86
CA CYS A 292 -1.44 -13.41 4.10
C CYS A 292 -0.78 -12.49 3.08
N GLU A 293 -1.37 -11.32 2.84
CA GLU A 293 -0.97 -10.42 1.75
C GLU A 293 0.49 -9.97 1.87
N CYS A 294 0.95 -9.55 3.06
CA CYS A 294 2.34 -9.12 3.22
C CYS A 294 3.36 -10.19 2.85
N LEU A 295 3.08 -11.46 3.16
CA LEU A 295 3.96 -12.57 2.79
C LEU A 295 3.98 -12.79 1.28
N GLU A 296 2.82 -12.66 0.62
CA GLU A 296 2.70 -12.82 -0.83
C GLU A 296 3.41 -11.67 -1.57
N THR A 297 3.23 -10.43 -1.10
CA THR A 297 3.91 -9.23 -1.63
C THR A 297 5.44 -9.36 -1.47
N ALA A 298 5.93 -9.82 -0.32
CA ALA A 298 7.37 -10.03 -0.10
C ALA A 298 7.96 -11.10 -1.04
N LYS A 299 7.25 -12.22 -1.24
CA LYS A 299 7.67 -13.27 -2.20
C LYS A 299 7.76 -12.72 -3.61
N ALA A 300 6.75 -12.00 -4.07
CA ALA A 300 6.72 -11.40 -5.39
C ALA A 300 7.88 -10.42 -5.60
N ILE A 301 8.15 -9.52 -4.63
CA ILE A 301 9.27 -8.57 -4.72
C ILE A 301 10.61 -9.29 -4.84
N VAL A 302 10.88 -10.27 -3.97
CA VAL A 302 12.17 -10.99 -3.99
C VAL A 302 12.33 -11.76 -5.30
N TYR A 303 11.25 -12.40 -5.78
CA TYR A 303 11.25 -13.11 -7.05
C TYR A 303 11.54 -12.16 -8.23
N GLU A 304 10.82 -11.05 -8.33
CA GLU A 304 11.02 -10.05 -9.39
C GLU A 304 12.43 -9.44 -9.38
N ILE A 305 12.98 -9.12 -8.20
CA ILE A 305 14.37 -8.65 -8.09
C ILE A 305 15.33 -9.73 -8.57
N SER A 306 15.09 -11.01 -8.23
CA SER A 306 15.97 -12.11 -8.65
C SER A 306 16.00 -12.32 -10.17
N LEU A 307 14.88 -12.05 -10.86
CA LEU A 307 14.80 -12.15 -12.32
C LEU A 307 15.46 -10.96 -13.03
N ASN A 308 15.39 -9.76 -12.44
CA ASN A 308 15.71 -8.53 -13.14
C ASN A 308 17.01 -7.84 -12.66
N ASP A 309 17.58 -8.27 -11.53
CA ASP A 309 18.83 -7.75 -10.94
C ASP A 309 19.85 -8.87 -10.62
N GLU A 310 20.53 -9.34 -11.67
CA GLU A 310 21.52 -10.42 -11.60
C GLU A 310 22.61 -10.19 -10.53
N ALA A 311 22.98 -8.93 -10.28
CA ALA A 311 24.01 -8.58 -9.30
C ALA A 311 23.61 -8.95 -7.86
N LEU A 312 22.31 -9.06 -7.59
CA LEU A 312 21.77 -9.35 -6.25
C LEU A 312 21.40 -10.83 -6.06
N VAL A 313 21.48 -11.65 -7.10
CA VAL A 313 21.17 -13.08 -7.02
C VAL A 313 22.05 -13.76 -5.97
N GLY A 314 23.34 -13.44 -5.91
CA GLY A 314 24.24 -13.99 -4.89
C GLY A 314 23.84 -13.63 -3.45
N ILE A 315 23.24 -12.46 -3.24
CA ILE A 315 22.73 -12.03 -1.93
C ILE A 315 21.44 -12.77 -1.58
N ILE A 316 20.51 -12.87 -2.53
CA ILE A 316 19.25 -13.59 -2.36
C ILE A 316 19.51 -15.07 -2.06
N GLU A 317 20.38 -15.70 -2.85
CA GLU A 317 20.77 -17.08 -2.62
C GLU A 317 21.61 -17.22 -1.35
N GLY A 318 22.41 -16.23 -0.95
CA GLY A 318 23.22 -16.28 0.26
C GLY A 318 22.41 -16.22 1.57
N ASP A 319 21.23 -15.60 1.56
CA ASP A 319 20.37 -15.44 2.74
C ASP A 319 19.25 -16.50 2.79
N GLN A 320 19.04 -17.10 3.97
CA GLN A 320 18.06 -18.18 4.13
C GLN A 320 16.61 -17.71 3.89
N VAL A 321 16.24 -16.50 4.33
CA VAL A 321 14.88 -16.00 4.20
C VAL A 321 14.59 -15.58 2.78
N LEU A 322 15.49 -14.80 2.18
CA LEU A 322 15.33 -14.34 0.80
C LEU A 322 15.25 -15.54 -0.16
N ARG A 323 16.13 -16.54 0.00
CA ARG A 323 16.06 -17.79 -0.77
C ARG A 323 14.73 -18.51 -0.60
N ALA A 324 14.23 -18.64 0.64
CA ALA A 324 12.96 -19.31 0.91
C ALA A 324 11.76 -18.58 0.29
N LEU A 325 11.74 -17.23 0.36
CA LEU A 325 10.71 -16.40 -0.26
C LEU A 325 10.70 -16.56 -1.79
N LYS A 326 11.88 -16.51 -2.43
CA LYS A 326 12.04 -16.74 -3.87
C LYS A 326 11.50 -18.11 -4.29
N GLN A 327 11.96 -19.17 -3.64
CA GLN A 327 11.56 -20.55 -3.95
C GLN A 327 10.06 -20.79 -3.77
N ALA A 328 9.46 -20.14 -2.76
CA ALA A 328 8.02 -20.23 -2.53
C ALA A 328 7.20 -19.63 -3.69
N GLU A 329 7.70 -18.59 -4.35
CA GLU A 329 7.04 -17.98 -5.51
C GLU A 329 7.27 -18.80 -6.78
N GLU A 330 8.51 -19.25 -7.04
CA GLU A 330 8.84 -20.16 -8.15
C GLU A 330 7.97 -21.42 -8.15
N ALA A 331 7.72 -21.99 -6.97
CA ALA A 331 6.86 -23.16 -6.82
C ALA A 331 5.40 -22.90 -7.24
N LYS A 332 4.90 -21.65 -7.16
CA LYS A 332 3.56 -21.29 -7.65
C LYS A 332 3.53 -21.21 -9.17
N GLU A 333 4.53 -20.58 -9.78
CA GLU A 333 4.64 -20.51 -11.24
C GLU A 333 4.77 -21.90 -11.86
N VAL A 334 5.60 -22.77 -11.30
CA VAL A 334 5.74 -24.16 -11.76
C VAL A 334 4.42 -24.91 -11.65
N LYS A 335 3.67 -24.73 -10.56
CA LYS A 335 2.32 -25.32 -10.41
C LYS A 335 1.31 -24.76 -11.41
N SER A 336 1.38 -23.45 -11.71
CA SER A 336 0.54 -22.80 -12.72
C SER A 336 0.83 -23.34 -14.13
N ASN A 337 2.11 -23.39 -14.51
CA ASN A 337 2.57 -23.90 -15.79
C ASN A 337 2.32 -25.41 -15.96
N ALA A 338 2.45 -26.19 -14.87
CA ALA A 338 2.08 -27.61 -14.87
C ALA A 338 0.58 -27.78 -15.11
N ARG A 339 -0.28 -27.03 -14.41
CA ARG A 339 -1.74 -27.05 -14.64
C ARG A 339 -2.10 -26.69 -16.09
N GLN A 340 -1.45 -25.69 -16.68
CA GLN A 340 -1.65 -25.35 -18.10
C GLN A 340 -1.19 -26.47 -19.05
N LYS A 341 -0.06 -27.14 -18.76
CA LYS A 341 0.41 -28.31 -19.55
C LYS A 341 -0.56 -29.49 -19.45
N TYR A 342 -1.16 -29.77 -18.29
CA TYR A 342 -2.16 -30.83 -18.14
C TYR A 342 -3.49 -30.52 -18.83
N VAL A 343 -3.88 -29.25 -18.95
CA VAL A 343 -5.10 -28.84 -19.69
C VAL A 343 -4.88 -28.88 -21.22
N ASN A 344 -3.64 -28.71 -21.69
CA ASN A 344 -3.29 -28.77 -23.12
C ASN A 344 -2.85 -30.15 -23.63
N VAL A 345 -2.91 -31.20 -22.80
CA VAL A 345 -2.85 -32.57 -23.34
C VAL A 345 -4.23 -32.90 -23.88
N ASN A 346 -4.44 -32.66 -25.18
CA ASN A 346 -5.50 -33.30 -25.94
C ASN A 346 -5.54 -34.79 -25.56
N THR A 347 -6.65 -35.24 -24.98
CA THR A 347 -6.94 -36.62 -24.64
C THR A 347 -6.95 -37.47 -25.91
N THR A 348 -5.77 -37.87 -26.36
CA THR A 348 -5.54 -38.94 -27.33
C THR A 348 -4.71 -40.02 -26.66
N PHE A 349 -5.26 -40.55 -25.56
CA PHE A 349 -4.87 -41.86 -25.07
C PHE A 349 -6.12 -42.74 -25.12
N GLY A 350 -6.21 -43.53 -26.19
CA GLY A 350 -7.15 -44.64 -26.23
C GLY A 350 -6.86 -45.56 -25.05
N ALA A 351 -7.86 -45.71 -24.18
CA ALA A 351 -7.78 -46.62 -23.05
C ALA A 351 -7.51 -48.05 -23.57
N PRO A 352 -6.46 -48.76 -23.08
CA PRO A 352 -6.33 -50.19 -23.31
C PRO A 352 -7.51 -50.90 -22.65
N ARG A 353 -8.27 -51.65 -23.45
CA ARG A 353 -9.36 -52.51 -22.99
C ARG A 353 -8.79 -53.64 -22.10
N GLN A 354 -9.41 -53.80 -20.94
CA GLN A 354 -9.55 -55.02 -20.14
C GLN A 354 -8.27 -55.85 -19.82
N LEU A 355 -7.89 -55.84 -18.54
CA LEU A 355 -7.36 -57.05 -17.90
C LEU A 355 -8.26 -57.36 -16.70
N TYR A 356 -9.10 -58.38 -16.86
CA TYR A 356 -9.78 -59.04 -15.75
C TYR A 356 -8.74 -59.67 -14.83
N SER A 357 -8.83 -59.35 -13.55
CA SER A 357 -8.25 -60.09 -12.44
C SER A 357 -8.99 -61.41 -12.28
N THR A 358 -8.29 -62.54 -12.21
CA THR A 358 -8.18 -63.41 -11.02
C THR A 358 -7.69 -64.81 -11.38
N LEU A 359 -6.58 -65.21 -10.73
CA LEU A 359 -6.37 -66.50 -10.06
C LEU A 359 -6.69 -67.80 -10.84
N GLN A 360 -5.63 -68.53 -11.24
CA GLN A 360 -5.67 -69.99 -11.29
C GLN A 360 -5.10 -70.55 -9.98
N PRO A 361 -5.73 -71.58 -9.41
CA PRO A 361 -5.00 -72.83 -9.28
C PRO A 361 -5.86 -74.07 -9.61
N PHE A 362 -5.20 -75.01 -10.31
CA PHE A 362 -5.58 -76.37 -10.75
C PHE A 362 -6.56 -76.50 -11.92
#